data_AF-A0A3E4QD38-F1
#
_entry.id   AF-A0A3E4QD38-F1
#
_cell.length_a   1.000
_cell.length_b   1.000
_cell.length_c   1.000
_cell.angle_alpha   90.00
_cell.angle_beta   90.00
_cell.angle_gamma   90.00
#
_symmetry.space_group_name_H-M   'P 1'
#
loop_
_entity.id
_entity.type
_entity.pdbx_description
1 polymer ?
#
loop_
_entity_poly.entity_id
_entity_poly.type
_entity_poly.pdbx_seq_one_letter_code
_entity_poly.pdbx_strand_id
1 'polypeptide(L)' 'MRERFGTLCSRLGVEFQCPHCHSNNIIKSGKSSTGKQRYRYKDCQKHFITDYTYKAYLPNIVN' A
#
# COMPACT_ATOMS: atom_id res chain seq x y z
N MET A 1 26.39 -22.32 -14.38
CA MET A 1 25.95 -20.91 -14.37
C MET A 1 25.30 -20.63 -13.03
N ARG A 2 25.97 -19.94 -12.09
CA ARG A 2 25.43 -19.64 -10.75
C ARG A 2 24.87 -18.22 -10.77
N GLU A 3 23.55 -18.08 -10.73
CA GLU A 3 22.91 -16.77 -10.60
C GLU A 3 23.09 -16.28 -9.16
N ARG A 4 23.74 -15.12 -9.00
CA ARG A 4 23.85 -14.38 -7.74
C ARG A 4 22.47 -13.82 -7.40
N PHE A 5 21.68 -14.58 -6.65
CA PHE A 5 20.59 -14.01 -5.87
C PHE A 5 21.20 -13.19 -4.73
N GLY A 6 21.52 -11.93 -5.02
CA GLY A 6 21.69 -10.93 -3.97
C GLY A 6 20.44 -10.95 -3.09
N THR A 7 20.65 -10.81 -1.78
CA THR A 7 19.64 -10.81 -0.70
C THR A 7 18.34 -10.10 -1.08
N LEU A 8 17.41 -10.82 -1.72
CA LEU A 8 16.07 -10.33 -2.01
C LEU A 8 15.22 -10.66 -0.80
N CYS A 9 15.12 -9.70 0.12
CA CYS A 9 14.06 -9.70 1.13
C CYS A 9 12.74 -9.41 0.40
N SER A 10 12.22 -10.38 -0.35
CA SER A 10 10.88 -10.32 -0.92
C SER A 10 9.90 -10.57 0.21
N ARG A 11 9.36 -9.48 0.77
CA ARG A 11 8.05 -9.55 1.41
C ARG A 11 7.12 -10.25 0.42
N LEU A 12 6.50 -11.37 0.81
CA LEU A 12 5.38 -12.00 0.10
C LEU A 12 4.29 -10.93 -0.04
N GLY A 13 4.37 -10.16 -1.13
CA GLY A 13 3.61 -8.96 -1.35
C GLY A 13 2.30 -9.35 -1.97
N VAL A 14 1.21 -9.13 -1.24
CA VAL A 14 -0.09 -8.91 -1.88
C VAL A 14 0.14 -7.86 -2.97
N GLU A 15 -0.08 -8.24 -4.23
CA GLU A 15 0.02 -7.29 -5.34
C GLU A 15 -1.05 -6.22 -5.16
N PHE A 16 -0.65 -5.01 -4.77
CA PHE A 16 -1.56 -3.89 -4.64
C PHE A 16 -1.85 -3.32 -6.02
N GLN A 17 -2.93 -3.79 -6.63
CA GLN A 17 -3.43 -3.25 -7.88
C GLN A 17 -4.46 -2.13 -7.58
N CYS A 18 -4.37 -1.03 -8.31
CA CYS A 18 -5.34 0.05 -8.16
C CYS A 18 -6.72 -0.42 -8.63
N PRO A 19 -7.78 -0.35 -7.79
CA PRO A 19 -9.13 -0.74 -8.22
C PRO A 19 -9.75 0.23 -9.23
N HIS A 20 -9.10 1.37 -9.51
CA HIS A 20 -9.61 2.38 -10.44
C HIS A 20 -8.91 2.39 -11.79
N CYS A 21 -7.59 2.22 -11.81
CA CYS A 21 -6.80 2.27 -13.05
C CYS A 21 -6.03 0.97 -13.33
N HIS A 22 -6.18 -0.05 -12.49
CA HIS A 22 -5.57 -1.37 -12.62
C HIS A 22 -4.04 -1.38 -12.68
N SER A 23 -3.40 -0.25 -12.36
CA SER A 23 -1.94 -0.15 -12.27
C SER A 23 -1.42 -0.70 -10.94
N ASN A 24 -0.22 -1.28 -10.99
CA ASN A 24 0.59 -1.69 -9.84
C ASN A 24 1.79 -0.76 -9.58
N ASN A 25 1.90 0.35 -10.34
CA ASN A 25 3.00 1.32 -10.19
C ASN A 25 2.82 2.18 -8.94
N ILE A 26 3.32 1.68 -7.80
CA ILE A 26 3.14 2.32 -6.49
C ILE A 26 4.44 2.97 -6.01
N ILE A 27 4.31 4.15 -5.40
CA ILE A 27 5.39 4.84 -4.68
C ILE A 27 5.01 5.15 -3.23
N LYS A 28 6.02 5.28 -2.36
CA LYS A 28 5.85 5.83 -1.01
C LYS A 28 5.59 7.34 -1.10
N SER A 29 4.58 7.81 -0.37
CA SER A 29 4.10 9.20 -0.38
C SER A 29 4.00 9.77 1.03
N GLY A 30 5.08 9.70 1.79
CA GLY A 30 5.14 10.19 3.17
C GLY A 30 4.30 9.35 4.15
N LYS A 31 4.02 9.92 5.32
CA LYS A 31 3.25 9.29 6.39
C LYS A 31 1.97 10.08 6.69
N SER A 32 0.93 9.42 7.20
CA SER A 32 -0.25 10.08 7.77
C SER A 32 0.12 10.81 9.07
N SER A 33 -0.80 11.62 9.60
CA SER A 33 -0.69 12.21 10.95
C SER A 33 -0.49 11.16 12.05
N THR A 34 -1.04 9.96 11.84
CA THR A 34 -0.88 8.79 12.73
C THR A 34 0.40 7.98 12.46
N GLY A 35 1.32 8.49 11.63
CA GLY A 35 2.61 7.86 11.36
C GLY A 35 2.58 6.69 10.37
N LYS A 36 1.42 6.36 9.79
CA LYS A 36 1.28 5.24 8.86
C LYS A 36 1.80 5.59 7.48
N GLN A 37 2.43 4.63 6.81
CA GLN A 37 2.92 4.82 5.46
C GLN A 37 1.76 5.08 4.49
N ARG A 38 1.82 6.19 3.75
CA ARG A 38 0.94 6.45 2.61
C ARG A 38 1.62 5.99 1.34
N TYR A 39 0.84 5.38 0.45
CA TYR A 39 1.26 4.97 -0.88
C TYR A 39 0.46 5.75 -1.92
N ARG A 40 1.03 5.92 -3.12
CA ARG A 40 0.39 6.59 -4.25
C ARG A 40 0.60 5.79 -5.52
N TYR A 41 -0.45 5.58 -6.30
CA TYR A 41 -0.34 5.06 -7.66
C TYR A 41 0.17 6.15 -8.59
N LYS A 42 1.24 5.89 -9.37
CA LYS A 42 1.80 6.89 -10.29
C LYS A 42 0.80 7.30 -11.37
N ASP A 43 0.05 6.34 -11.89
CA ASP A 43 -0.78 6.54 -13.08
C ASP A 43 -2.07 7.33 -12.80
N CYS A 44 -2.70 7.12 -11.64
CA CYS A 44 -3.95 7.81 -11.29
C CYS A 44 -3.83 8.75 -10.09
N GLN A 45 -2.63 8.83 -9.48
CA GLN A 45 -2.31 9.68 -8.32
C GLN A 45 -3.16 9.41 -7.06
N LYS A 46 -4.00 8.37 -7.05
CA LYS A 46 -4.78 7.97 -5.88
C LYS A 46 -3.87 7.42 -4.80
N HIS A 47 -4.26 7.68 -3.55
CA HIS A 47 -3.52 7.26 -2.37
C HIS A 47 -4.22 6.13 -1.63
N PHE A 48 -3.44 5.29 -0.96
CA PHE A 48 -3.95 4.30 -0.02
C PHE A 48 -2.98 4.12 1.17
N ILE A 49 -3.47 3.47 2.23
CA ILE A 49 -2.69 3.04 3.40
C ILE A 49 -2.89 1.52 3.51
N THR A 50 -1.89 0.77 3.94
CA THR A 50 -2.00 -0.70 4.06
C THR A 50 -2.87 -1.11 5.24
N ASP A 51 -2.67 -0.46 6.39
CA ASP A 51 -3.29 -0.85 7.66
C ASP A 51 -4.25 0.23 8.14
N TYR A 52 -5.52 0.17 7.74
CA TYR A 52 -6.55 1.06 8.26
C TYR A 52 -6.92 0.65 9.70
N THR A 53 -6.75 1.57 10.66
CA THR A 53 -7.17 1.34 12.06
C THR A 53 -8.60 1.81 12.29
N TYR A 54 -9.07 2.73 11.46
CA TYR A 54 -10.42 3.25 11.53
C TYR A 54 -11.37 2.24 10.88
N LYS A 55 -12.31 1.71 11.65
CA LYS A 55 -13.15 0.58 11.25
C LYS A 55 -14.54 1.00 10.73
N ALA A 56 -14.73 2.21 10.18
CA ALA A 56 -16.04 2.82 9.88
C ALA A 56 -17.09 1.96 9.16
N TYR A 57 -16.70 0.85 8.54
CA TYR A 57 -17.62 -0.14 7.99
C TYR A 57 -18.42 -0.91 9.06
N LEU A 58 -18.05 -0.86 10.35
CA LEU A 58 -18.81 -1.51 11.42
C LEU A 58 -19.99 -0.61 11.87
N PRO A 59 -21.20 -1.17 12.03
CA PRO A 59 -22.43 -0.40 12.26
C PRO A 59 -22.47 0.38 13.59
N ASN A 60 -21.59 0.07 14.55
CA ASN A 60 -21.65 0.62 15.92
C ASN A 60 -20.34 1.27 16.39
N ILE A 61 -19.60 1.95 15.50
CA ILE A 61 -18.39 2.66 15.92
C ILE A 61 -18.76 4.01 16.51
N VAL A 62 -18.47 4.16 17.81
CA VAL A 62 -18.49 5.42 18.51
C VAL A 62 -17.18 6.15 18.21
N ASN A 63 -17.28 7.37 17.70
CA ASN A 63 -16.13 8.23 17.35
C ASN A 63 -15.49 8.84 18.59
#